data_AF-A0AAV9ILC9-F1
#
_entry.id   AF-A0AAV9ILC9-F1
#
_cell.length_a   1.000
_cell.length_b   1.000
_cell.length_c   1.000
_cell.angle_alpha   90.00
_cell.angle_beta   90.00
_cell.angle_gamma   90.00
#
_symmetry.space_group_name_H-M   'P 1'
#
loop_
_entity.id
_entity.type
_entity.pdbx_description
1 polymer ?
#
loop_
_entity_poly.entity_id
_entity_poly.type
_entity_poly.pdbx_seq_one_letter_code
_entity_poly.pdbx_strand_id
1 'polypeptide(L)'
;MQYINRIKVKFSQKKTSSSPAHTISDIREHIELLERKQQLQQAKVDAEVQKAKKLLMQKDRRGALMALKRKKLLEKEIANTENIRYNLELQALTLENANASAQTVDAFRRGNQQLRRAHDKLKVEEVDDVMADTQELVEESNMVSDALAQPLAGNAYVDEEELRAELDELEGEELDRYMLETEEKMEREEKANGNARVASSTHKETVRETASSRVELPKEEEINDEERELRELEQSMAV
;
A
#
# COMPACT_ATOMS: atom_id res chain seq x y z
N MET A 1 -58.60 -33.31 -14.80
CA MET A 1 -59.18 -31.96 -15.00
C MET A 1 -58.24 -30.95 -14.36
N GLN A 2 -57.62 -30.12 -15.20
CA GLN A 2 -56.61 -29.12 -14.88
C GLN A 2 -57.22 -27.94 -14.11
N TYR A 3 -56.52 -27.41 -13.10
CA TYR A 3 -56.72 -26.04 -12.65
C TYR A 3 -55.36 -25.33 -12.59
N ILE A 4 -55.07 -24.60 -13.66
CA ILE A 4 -53.97 -23.65 -13.76
C ILE A 4 -54.53 -22.29 -13.32
N ASN A 5 -54.08 -21.78 -12.18
CA ASN A 5 -54.14 -20.35 -11.89
C ASN A 5 -52.70 -19.83 -11.74
N ARG A 6 -52.12 -19.46 -12.87
CA ARG A 6 -50.81 -18.82 -12.97
C ARG A 6 -50.99 -17.33 -12.71
N ILE A 7 -50.84 -16.91 -11.45
CA ILE A 7 -50.79 -15.50 -11.08
C ILE A 7 -49.52 -14.91 -11.71
N LYS A 8 -49.68 -14.18 -12.82
CA LYS A 8 -48.65 -13.31 -13.37
C LYS A 8 -48.57 -12.07 -12.50
N VAL A 9 -47.78 -12.13 -11.42
CA VAL A 9 -47.34 -10.93 -10.71
C VAL A 9 -46.39 -10.18 -11.64
N LYS A 10 -46.89 -9.14 -12.31
CA LYS A 10 -46.05 -8.15 -12.99
C LYS A 10 -45.30 -7.36 -11.93
N PHE A 11 -44.11 -7.83 -11.56
CA PHE A 11 -43.13 -6.98 -10.89
C PHE A 11 -42.70 -5.91 -11.89
N SER A 12 -43.34 -4.75 -11.81
CA SER A 12 -42.83 -3.53 -12.43
C SER A 12 -41.53 -3.18 -11.70
N GLN A 13 -40.41 -3.65 -12.23
CA GLN A 13 -39.10 -3.13 -11.86
C GLN A 13 -39.07 -1.68 -12.32
N LYS A 14 -39.45 -0.78 -11.42
CA LYS A 14 -39.08 0.63 -11.51
C LYS A 14 -37.56 0.63 -11.53
N LYS A 15 -36.95 0.77 -12.71
CA LYS A 15 -35.52 1.04 -12.86
C LYS A 15 -35.25 2.37 -12.18
N THR A 16 -35.03 2.35 -10.88
CA THR A 16 -34.19 3.34 -10.24
C THR A 16 -32.78 2.98 -10.67
N SER A 17 -32.37 3.38 -11.87
CA SER A 17 -30.95 3.47 -12.16
C SER A 17 -30.41 4.55 -11.23
N SER A 18 -30.08 4.19 -9.99
CA SER A 18 -29.31 5.08 -9.12
C SER A 18 -28.05 5.41 -9.92
N SER A 19 -27.79 6.71 -10.07
CA SER A 19 -26.55 7.16 -10.71
C SER A 19 -25.37 6.44 -10.05
N PRO A 20 -24.31 6.07 -10.79
CA PRO A 20 -23.11 5.49 -10.20
C PRO A 20 -22.62 6.29 -8.97
N ALA A 21 -22.73 7.62 -9.03
CA ALA A 21 -22.42 8.51 -7.90
C ALA A 21 -23.31 8.29 -6.66
N HIS A 22 -24.61 8.06 -6.85
CA HIS A 22 -25.54 7.76 -5.75
C HIS A 22 -25.20 6.40 -5.13
N THR A 23 -24.96 5.38 -5.94
CA THR A 23 -24.58 4.05 -5.44
C THR A 23 -23.26 4.08 -4.67
N ILE A 24 -22.27 4.84 -5.14
CA ILE A 24 -21.00 5.05 -4.42
C ILE A 24 -21.25 5.76 -3.08
N SER A 25 -22.14 6.77 -3.05
CA SER A 25 -22.53 7.45 -1.82
C SER A 25 -23.18 6.49 -0.82
N ASP A 26 -24.12 5.65 -1.27
CA ASP A 26 -24.80 4.66 -0.43
C ASP A 26 -23.79 3.65 0.17
N ILE A 27 -22.83 3.19 -0.64
CA ILE A 27 -21.75 2.29 -0.19
C ILE A 27 -20.91 2.96 0.90
N ARG A 28 -20.54 4.23 0.72
CA ARG A 28 -19.75 4.99 1.71
C ARG A 28 -20.51 5.20 3.02
N GLU A 29 -21.81 5.52 2.96
CA GLU A 29 -22.65 5.60 4.16
C GLU A 29 -22.72 4.25 4.88
N HIS A 30 -22.84 3.15 4.14
CA HIS A 30 -22.82 1.81 4.71
C HIS A 30 -21.47 1.46 5.37
N ILE A 31 -20.34 1.89 4.78
CA ILE A 31 -19.01 1.74 5.37
C ILE A 31 -18.95 2.43 6.74
N GLU A 32 -19.39 3.70 6.84
CA GLU A 32 -19.43 4.42 8.11
C GLU A 32 -20.29 3.71 9.18
N LEU A 33 -21.43 3.14 8.78
CA LEU A 33 -22.28 2.36 9.68
C LEU A 33 -21.57 1.11 10.20
N LEU A 34 -20.80 0.43 9.34
CA LEU A 34 -20.01 -0.75 9.74
C LEU A 34 -18.87 -0.37 10.68
N GLU A 35 -18.22 0.77 10.49
CA GLU A 35 -17.20 1.30 11.39
C GLU A 35 -17.77 1.60 12.78
N ARG A 36 -18.90 2.33 12.85
CA ARG A 36 -19.59 2.60 14.13
C ARG A 36 -20.00 1.29 14.81
N LYS A 37 -20.50 0.31 14.05
CA LYS A 37 -20.84 -1.02 14.57
C LYS A 37 -19.61 -1.73 15.14
N GLN A 38 -18.48 -1.69 14.43
CA GLN A 38 -17.22 -2.28 14.88
C GLN A 38 -16.74 -1.66 16.20
N GLN A 39 -16.78 -0.33 16.32
CA GLN A 39 -16.44 0.38 17.57
C GLN A 39 -17.30 -0.08 18.74
N LEU A 40 -18.62 -0.21 18.52
CA LEU A 40 -19.54 -0.73 19.55
C LEU A 40 -19.25 -2.20 19.92
N GLN A 41 -18.88 -3.04 18.95
CA GLN A 41 -18.49 -4.42 19.21
C GLN A 41 -17.18 -4.50 19.98
N GLN A 42 -16.20 -3.63 19.68
CA GLN A 42 -14.95 -3.55 20.41
C GLN A 42 -15.17 -3.15 21.88
N ALA A 43 -16.02 -2.14 22.14
CA ALA A 43 -16.39 -1.77 23.51
C ALA A 43 -17.03 -2.94 24.28
N LYS A 44 -17.82 -3.79 23.61
CA LYS A 44 -18.39 -5.01 24.21
C LYS A 44 -17.33 -6.08 24.49
N VAL A 45 -16.34 -6.25 23.61
CA VAL A 45 -15.18 -7.12 23.83
C VAL A 45 -14.44 -6.69 25.09
N ASP A 46 -14.15 -5.40 25.23
CA ASP A 46 -13.46 -4.85 26.39
C ASP A 46 -14.27 -5.05 27.68
N ALA A 47 -15.60 -4.86 27.62
CA ALA A 47 -16.49 -5.12 28.74
C ALA A 47 -16.48 -6.60 29.18
N GLU A 48 -16.50 -7.55 28.23
CA GLU A 48 -16.40 -8.99 28.55
C GLU A 48 -15.02 -9.37 29.11
N VAL A 49 -13.94 -8.71 28.66
CA VAL A 49 -12.60 -8.86 29.26
C VAL A 49 -12.59 -8.40 30.71
N GLN A 50 -13.13 -7.21 31.00
CA GLN A 50 -13.20 -6.70 32.38
C GLN A 50 -14.09 -7.58 33.25
N LYS A 51 -15.19 -8.10 32.71
CA LYS A 51 -16.06 -9.04 33.40
C LYS A 51 -15.34 -10.36 33.72
N ALA A 52 -14.60 -10.91 32.76
CA ALA A 52 -13.80 -12.12 32.99
C ALA A 52 -12.76 -11.92 34.11
N LYS A 53 -12.06 -10.78 34.10
CA LYS A 53 -11.09 -10.42 35.18
C LYS A 53 -11.77 -10.35 36.55
N LYS A 54 -12.92 -9.68 36.65
CA LYS A 54 -13.70 -9.58 37.90
C LYS A 54 -14.15 -10.95 38.43
N LEU A 55 -14.65 -11.82 37.55
CA LEU A 55 -15.09 -13.17 37.93
C LEU A 55 -13.92 -14.05 38.38
N LEU A 56 -12.73 -13.90 37.78
CA LEU A 56 -11.51 -14.57 38.26
C LEU A 56 -11.11 -14.12 39.67
N MET A 57 -11.19 -12.82 39.97
CA MET A 57 -10.93 -12.31 41.33
C MET A 57 -11.90 -12.89 42.36
N GLN A 58 -13.14 -13.17 41.96
CA GLN A 58 -14.17 -13.81 42.78
C GLN A 58 -14.01 -15.35 42.85
N LYS A 59 -12.95 -15.91 42.26
CA LYS A 59 -12.71 -17.36 42.12
C LYS A 59 -13.80 -18.12 41.33
N ASP A 60 -14.68 -17.42 40.60
CA ASP A 60 -15.64 -18.03 39.69
C ASP A 60 -15.00 -18.30 38.31
N ARG A 61 -14.29 -19.42 38.23
CA ARG A 61 -13.62 -19.86 37.00
C ARG A 61 -14.60 -20.20 35.87
N ARG A 62 -15.80 -20.70 36.20
CA ARG A 62 -16.80 -21.10 35.20
C ARG A 62 -17.44 -19.87 34.56
N GLY A 63 -17.77 -18.86 35.36
CA GLY A 63 -18.27 -17.57 34.88
C GLY A 63 -17.25 -16.85 34.00
N ALA A 64 -15.98 -16.82 34.43
CA ALA A 64 -14.89 -16.22 33.65
C ALA A 64 -14.71 -16.92 32.28
N LEU A 65 -14.79 -18.25 32.24
CA LEU A 65 -14.70 -19.01 30.98
C LEU A 65 -15.85 -18.66 30.02
N MET A 66 -17.07 -18.49 30.54
CA MET A 66 -18.22 -18.08 29.74
C MET A 66 -18.07 -16.66 29.17
N ALA A 67 -17.54 -15.72 29.95
CA ALA A 67 -17.23 -14.37 29.49
C ALA A 67 -16.18 -14.39 28.36
N LEU A 68 -15.11 -15.19 28.51
CA LEU A 68 -14.10 -15.37 27.45
C LEU A 68 -14.67 -16.03 26.18
N LYS A 69 -15.64 -16.94 26.31
CA LYS A 69 -16.32 -17.52 25.15
C LYS A 69 -17.13 -16.45 24.39
N ARG A 70 -17.82 -15.56 25.10
CA ARG A 70 -18.55 -14.43 24.49
C ARG A 70 -17.59 -13.44 23.82
N LYS A 71 -16.48 -13.10 24.47
CA LYS A 71 -15.39 -12.32 23.89
C LYS A 71 -14.97 -12.88 22.53
N LYS A 72 -14.63 -14.17 22.46
CA LYS A 72 -14.21 -14.81 21.20
C LYS A 72 -15.27 -14.77 20.09
N LEU A 73 -16.56 -14.86 20.44
CA LEU A 73 -17.65 -14.74 19.47
C LEU A 73 -17.74 -13.31 18.92
N LEU A 74 -17.63 -12.30 19.78
CA LEU A 74 -17.60 -10.89 19.36
C LEU A 74 -16.37 -10.58 18.49
N GLU A 75 -15.19 -11.10 18.82
CA GLU A 75 -13.98 -10.96 17.99
C GLU A 75 -14.18 -11.55 16.59
N LYS A 76 -14.84 -12.70 16.49
CA LYS A 76 -15.19 -13.30 15.19
C LYS A 76 -16.18 -12.42 14.41
N GLU A 77 -17.16 -11.82 15.07
CA GLU A 77 -18.10 -10.90 14.43
C GLU A 77 -17.43 -9.60 13.97
N ILE A 78 -16.44 -9.11 14.72
CA ILE A 78 -15.62 -7.95 14.33
C ILE A 78 -14.86 -8.27 13.04
N ALA A 79 -14.12 -9.38 13.01
CA ALA A 79 -13.38 -9.80 11.81
C ALA A 79 -14.30 -9.96 10.59
N ASN A 80 -15.51 -10.49 10.78
CA ASN A 80 -16.49 -10.57 9.70
C ASN A 80 -16.97 -9.18 9.23
N THR A 81 -17.19 -8.25 10.16
CA THR A 81 -17.58 -6.87 9.85
C THR A 81 -16.47 -6.14 9.09
N GLU A 82 -15.20 -6.33 9.49
CA GLU A 82 -14.02 -5.80 8.79
C GLU A 82 -13.93 -6.32 7.36
N ASN A 83 -14.10 -7.64 7.16
CA ASN A 83 -14.11 -8.24 5.81
C ASN A 83 -15.22 -7.65 4.93
N ILE A 84 -16.42 -7.45 5.47
CA ILE A 84 -17.54 -6.84 4.73
C ILE A 84 -17.22 -5.38 4.39
N ARG A 85 -16.66 -4.62 5.33
CA ARG A 85 -16.27 -3.22 5.11
C ARG A 85 -15.23 -3.13 3.98
N TYR A 86 -14.17 -3.93 4.05
CA TYR A 86 -13.13 -3.98 3.03
C TYR A 86 -13.68 -4.33 1.63
N ASN A 87 -14.59 -5.30 1.55
CA ASN A 87 -15.22 -5.65 0.27
C ASN A 87 -16.06 -4.49 -0.30
N LEU A 88 -16.72 -3.71 0.55
CA LEU A 88 -17.46 -2.52 0.13
C LEU A 88 -16.53 -1.39 -0.32
N GLU A 89 -15.40 -1.19 0.34
CA GLU A 89 -14.36 -0.23 -0.08
C GLU A 89 -13.83 -0.58 -1.48
N LEU A 90 -13.48 -1.86 -1.71
CA LEU A 90 -13.09 -2.36 -3.03
C LEU A 90 -14.18 -2.16 -4.09
N GLN A 91 -15.45 -2.37 -3.72
CA GLN A 91 -16.57 -2.20 -4.64
C GLN A 91 -16.78 -0.72 -5.03
N ALA A 92 -16.62 0.20 -4.08
CA ALA A 92 -16.67 1.64 -4.35
C ALA A 92 -15.57 2.05 -5.34
N LEU A 93 -14.33 1.64 -5.08
CA LEU A 93 -13.18 1.90 -5.96
C LEU A 93 -13.41 1.36 -7.38
N THR A 94 -13.94 0.13 -7.48
CA THR A 94 -14.23 -0.49 -8.78
C THR A 94 -15.29 0.30 -9.55
N LEU A 95 -16.34 0.78 -8.88
CA LEU A 95 -17.39 1.59 -9.50
C LEU A 95 -16.86 2.96 -9.95
N GLU A 96 -15.96 3.58 -9.17
CA GLU A 96 -15.32 4.84 -9.52
C GLU A 96 -14.48 4.69 -10.81
N ASN A 97 -13.66 3.65 -10.89
CA ASN A 97 -12.86 3.34 -12.07
C ASN A 97 -13.73 3.04 -13.30
N ALA A 98 -14.82 2.28 -13.11
CA ALA A 98 -15.77 1.99 -14.18
C ALA A 98 -16.47 3.26 -14.68
N ASN A 99 -16.82 4.18 -13.78
CA ASN A 99 -17.45 5.46 -14.13
C ASN A 99 -16.48 6.38 -14.90
N ALA A 100 -15.21 6.47 -14.49
CA ALA A 100 -14.20 7.22 -15.22
C ALA A 100 -13.97 6.64 -16.64
N SER A 101 -13.88 5.31 -16.74
CA SER A 101 -13.74 4.62 -18.04
C SER A 101 -14.93 4.89 -18.96
N ALA A 102 -16.15 4.86 -18.42
CA ALA A 102 -17.37 5.19 -19.17
C ALA A 102 -17.34 6.64 -19.70
N GLN A 103 -16.90 7.59 -18.89
CA GLN A 103 -16.76 9.00 -19.29
C GLN A 103 -15.73 9.17 -20.42
N THR A 104 -14.60 8.47 -20.36
CA THR A 104 -13.59 8.46 -21.43
C THR A 104 -14.15 7.92 -22.74
N VAL A 105 -14.86 6.79 -22.69
CA VAL A 105 -15.52 6.22 -23.88
C VAL A 105 -16.56 7.19 -24.46
N ASP A 106 -17.32 7.87 -23.61
CA ASP A 106 -18.27 8.89 -24.05
C ASP A 106 -17.60 10.12 -24.67
N ALA A 107 -16.43 10.53 -24.18
CA ALA A 107 -15.63 11.58 -24.79
C ALA A 107 -15.13 11.17 -26.18
N PHE A 108 -14.58 9.96 -26.33
CA PHE A 108 -14.18 9.42 -27.63
C PHE A 108 -15.34 9.34 -28.62
N ARG A 109 -16.51 8.87 -28.17
CA ARG A 109 -17.70 8.80 -29.01
C ARG A 109 -18.12 10.17 -29.52
N ARG A 110 -18.11 11.19 -28.66
CA ARG A 110 -18.42 12.58 -29.04
C ARG A 110 -17.39 13.13 -30.03
N GLY A 111 -16.10 12.92 -29.78
CA GLY A 111 -15.02 13.34 -30.68
C GLY A 111 -15.15 12.71 -32.06
N ASN A 112 -15.33 11.38 -32.12
CA ASN A 112 -15.54 10.65 -33.36
C ASN A 112 -16.80 11.12 -34.13
N GLN A 113 -17.87 11.48 -33.42
CA GLN A 113 -19.06 12.04 -34.07
C GLN A 113 -18.80 13.41 -34.70
N GLN A 114 -18.01 14.28 -34.04
CA GLN A 114 -17.63 15.57 -34.63
C GLN A 114 -16.69 15.38 -35.81
N LEU A 115 -15.73 14.46 -35.71
CA LEU A 115 -14.82 14.13 -36.81
C LEU A 115 -15.59 13.65 -38.05
N ARG A 116 -16.58 12.76 -37.88
CA ARG A 116 -17.48 12.32 -38.96
C ARG A 116 -18.22 13.49 -39.60
N ARG A 117 -18.80 14.39 -38.79
CA ARG A 117 -19.50 15.58 -39.31
C ARG A 117 -18.56 16.53 -40.06
N ALA A 118 -17.32 16.68 -39.61
CA ALA A 118 -16.32 17.49 -40.30
C ALA A 118 -15.99 16.89 -41.67
N HIS A 119 -15.75 15.56 -41.73
CA HIS A 119 -15.54 14.86 -42.99
C HIS A 119 -16.73 14.92 -43.94
N ASP A 120 -17.95 14.82 -43.43
CA ASP A 120 -19.17 14.89 -44.25
C ASP A 120 -19.34 16.28 -44.88
N LYS A 121 -18.91 17.37 -44.20
CA LYS A 121 -18.91 18.73 -44.75
C LYS A 121 -17.84 18.94 -45.83
N LEU A 122 -16.62 18.45 -45.59
CA LEU A 122 -15.52 18.52 -46.56
C LEU A 122 -15.85 17.81 -47.88
N LYS A 123 -16.59 16.70 -47.81
CA LYS A 123 -17.02 15.94 -49.01
C LYS A 123 -18.09 16.63 -49.85
N VAL A 124 -18.81 17.61 -49.32
CA VAL A 124 -19.98 18.22 -49.97
C VAL A 124 -19.62 19.52 -50.69
N GLU A 125 -18.61 20.27 -50.24
CA GLU A 125 -18.37 21.64 -50.73
C GLU A 125 -17.10 21.80 -51.59
N GLU A 126 -16.13 20.87 -51.59
CA GLU A 126 -14.78 21.20 -52.10
C GLU A 126 -13.98 20.06 -52.79
N VAL A 127 -14.57 18.89 -53.09
CA VAL A 127 -13.77 17.73 -53.52
C VAL A 127 -13.08 17.92 -54.88
N ASP A 128 -13.68 18.60 -55.85
CA ASP A 128 -13.08 18.70 -57.20
C ASP A 128 -11.92 19.71 -57.29
N ASP A 129 -12.00 20.83 -56.56
CA ASP A 129 -10.93 21.85 -56.55
C ASP A 129 -9.84 21.55 -55.51
N VAL A 130 -10.21 21.02 -54.34
CA VAL A 130 -9.25 20.71 -53.27
C VAL A 130 -8.47 19.44 -53.56
N MET A 131 -8.97 18.43 -54.29
CA MET A 131 -8.17 17.25 -54.67
C MET A 131 -6.95 17.62 -55.53
N ALA A 132 -7.07 18.62 -56.41
CA ALA A 132 -5.95 19.11 -57.21
C ALA A 132 -4.89 19.80 -56.34
N ASP A 133 -5.31 20.67 -55.41
CA ASP A 133 -4.40 21.40 -54.52
C ASP A 133 -3.87 20.52 -53.37
N THR A 134 -4.63 19.50 -52.91
CA THR A 134 -4.19 18.55 -51.86
C THR A 134 -3.29 17.46 -52.40
N GLN A 135 -3.32 17.09 -53.69
CA GLN A 135 -2.32 16.17 -54.21
C GLN A 135 -0.91 16.80 -54.13
N GLU A 136 -0.80 18.09 -54.45
CA GLU A 136 0.43 18.88 -54.35
C GLU A 136 0.83 19.12 -52.88
N LEU A 137 -0.14 19.42 -52.01
CA LEU A 137 0.12 19.65 -50.57
C LEU A 137 0.41 18.36 -49.77
N VAL A 138 -0.17 17.22 -50.17
CA VAL A 138 0.07 15.90 -49.54
C VAL A 138 1.44 15.37 -49.93
N GLU A 139 1.94 15.64 -51.14
CA GLU A 139 3.32 15.31 -51.50
C GLU A 139 4.34 16.14 -50.70
N GLU A 140 4.08 17.43 -50.48
CA GLU A 140 4.94 18.30 -49.65
C GLU A 140 4.84 17.94 -48.15
N SER A 141 3.63 17.62 -47.66
CA SER A 141 3.42 17.19 -46.27
C SER A 141 3.93 15.78 -45.99
N ASN A 142 3.94 14.87 -46.97
CA ASN A 142 4.57 13.56 -46.85
C ASN A 142 6.10 13.68 -46.89
N MET A 143 6.70 14.60 -47.65
CA MET A 143 8.13 14.88 -47.55
C MET A 143 8.52 15.44 -46.18
N VAL A 144 7.70 16.33 -45.60
CA VAL A 144 7.91 16.88 -44.26
C VAL A 144 7.64 15.82 -43.18
N SER A 145 6.61 14.99 -43.35
CA SER A 145 6.27 13.92 -42.42
C SER A 145 7.26 12.77 -42.50
N ASP A 146 7.83 12.40 -43.65
CA ASP A 146 8.93 11.42 -43.73
C ASP A 146 10.24 12.00 -43.17
N ALA A 147 10.47 13.30 -43.30
CA ALA A 147 11.59 13.98 -42.64
C ALA A 147 11.41 14.09 -41.10
N LEU A 148 10.17 14.08 -40.59
CA LEU A 148 9.82 14.08 -39.16
C LEU A 148 9.54 12.68 -38.58
N ALA A 149 9.17 11.72 -39.42
CA ALA A 149 8.84 10.33 -39.09
C ALA A 149 9.96 9.36 -39.45
N GLN A 150 11.05 9.84 -40.09
CA GLN A 150 12.35 9.33 -39.71
C GLN A 150 12.38 9.39 -38.20
N PRO A 151 12.39 8.24 -37.50
CA PRO A 151 12.50 8.26 -36.08
C PRO A 151 13.75 9.09 -35.80
N LEU A 152 13.65 10.13 -34.96
CA LEU A 152 14.72 10.28 -33.99
C LEU A 152 14.84 8.88 -33.41
N ALA A 153 15.88 8.14 -33.84
CA ALA A 153 16.07 6.73 -33.59
C ALA A 153 16.20 6.51 -32.08
N GLY A 154 15.05 6.54 -31.40
CA GLY A 154 14.95 7.12 -30.07
C GLY A 154 13.55 7.11 -29.49
N ASN A 155 12.53 6.58 -30.20
CA ASN A 155 11.61 5.66 -29.52
C ASN A 155 12.42 4.38 -29.23
N ALA A 156 13.36 4.54 -28.30
CA ALA A 156 14.15 3.49 -27.72
C ALA A 156 13.15 2.47 -27.20
N TYR A 157 13.36 1.23 -27.60
CA TYR A 157 12.97 0.10 -26.79
C TYR A 157 13.48 0.42 -25.39
N VAL A 158 12.57 0.73 -24.48
CA VAL A 158 12.91 0.94 -23.09
C VAL A 158 13.52 -0.37 -22.61
N ASP A 159 14.83 -0.38 -22.38
CA ASP A 159 15.56 -1.60 -22.07
C ASP A 159 15.25 -2.00 -20.63
N GLU A 160 14.63 -3.17 -20.48
CA GLU A 160 14.30 -3.70 -19.15
C GLU A 160 15.54 -3.95 -18.29
N GLU A 161 16.73 -4.09 -18.90
CA GLU A 161 17.99 -4.23 -18.17
C GLU A 161 18.51 -2.88 -17.62
N GLU A 162 18.33 -1.79 -18.39
CA GLU A 162 18.68 -0.43 -17.96
C GLU A 162 17.78 0.03 -16.80
N LEU A 163 16.47 -0.24 -16.86
CA LEU A 163 15.56 0.07 -15.74
C LEU A 163 15.84 -0.75 -14.47
N ARG A 164 16.33 -1.99 -14.61
CA ARG A 164 16.68 -2.80 -13.44
C ARG A 164 17.93 -2.26 -12.75
N ALA A 165 18.94 -1.88 -13.52
CA ALA A 165 20.13 -1.25 -12.98
C ALA A 165 19.81 0.07 -12.25
N GLU A 166 18.95 0.91 -12.83
CA GLU A 166 18.50 2.16 -12.20
C GLU A 166 17.70 1.91 -10.91
N LEU A 167 16.88 0.85 -10.88
CA LEU A 167 16.14 0.45 -9.68
C LEU A 167 17.08 -0.05 -8.56
N ASP A 168 18.07 -0.87 -8.90
CA ASP A 168 19.06 -1.39 -7.95
C ASP A 168 19.91 -0.27 -7.33
N GLU A 169 20.27 0.76 -8.11
CA GLU A 169 20.98 1.94 -7.63
C GLU A 169 20.13 2.76 -6.64
N LEU A 170 18.84 2.98 -6.96
CA LEU A 170 17.91 3.68 -6.07
C LEU A 170 17.67 2.94 -4.75
N GLU A 171 17.65 1.59 -4.77
CA GLU A 171 17.56 0.77 -3.56
C GLU A 171 18.83 0.87 -2.69
N GLY A 172 20.00 0.90 -3.32
CA GLY A 172 21.28 1.12 -2.64
C GLY A 172 21.37 2.49 -1.96
N GLU A 173 20.96 3.55 -2.64
CA GLU A 173 20.95 4.91 -2.07
C GLU A 173 19.99 5.06 -0.87
N GLU A 174 18.84 4.37 -0.90
CA GLU A 174 17.90 4.34 0.23
C GLU A 174 18.48 3.55 1.42
N LEU A 175 19.15 2.43 1.17
CA LEU A 175 19.84 1.65 2.20
C LEU A 175 20.97 2.46 2.85
N ASP A 176 21.78 3.15 2.07
CA ASP A 176 22.85 4.02 2.56
C ASP A 176 22.30 5.20 3.36
N ARG A 177 21.19 5.82 2.90
CA ARG A 177 20.46 6.84 3.69
C ARG A 177 19.99 6.30 5.02
N TYR A 178 19.40 5.10 5.03
CA TYR A 178 18.92 4.46 6.25
C TYR A 178 20.08 4.16 7.20
N MET A 179 21.21 3.63 6.68
CA MET A 179 22.40 3.36 7.46
C MET A 179 22.99 4.64 8.06
N LEU A 180 23.17 5.69 7.26
CA LEU A 180 23.67 6.98 7.74
C LEU A 180 22.75 7.58 8.82
N GLU A 181 21.42 7.47 8.64
CA GLU A 181 20.47 7.92 9.67
C GLU A 181 20.59 7.09 10.97
N THR A 182 20.84 5.79 10.86
CA THR A 182 21.07 4.93 12.03
C THR A 182 22.41 5.20 12.71
N GLU A 183 23.48 5.42 11.96
CA GLU A 183 24.81 5.79 12.47
C GLU A 183 24.77 7.15 13.15
N GLU A 184 24.11 8.15 12.56
CA GLU A 184 23.91 9.46 13.19
C GLU A 184 23.10 9.36 14.50
N LYS A 185 22.12 8.45 14.57
CA LYS A 185 21.36 8.21 15.81
C LYS A 185 22.24 7.55 16.87
N MET A 186 23.03 6.53 16.51
CA MET A 186 23.95 5.88 17.43
C MET A 186 25.05 6.83 17.93
N GLU A 187 25.62 7.67 17.06
CA GLU A 187 26.65 8.64 17.44
C GLU A 187 26.09 9.76 18.35
N ARG A 188 24.83 10.17 18.14
CA ARG A 188 24.11 11.09 19.04
C ARG A 188 23.85 10.45 20.42
N GLU A 189 23.53 9.17 20.47
CA GLU A 189 23.35 8.43 21.74
C GLU A 189 24.68 8.19 22.48
N GLU A 190 25.77 7.92 21.77
CA GLU A 190 27.10 7.74 22.35
C GLU A 190 27.66 9.04 22.93
N LYS A 191 27.51 10.17 22.22
CA LYS A 191 27.88 11.51 22.71
C LYS A 191 27.01 11.96 23.89
N ALA A 192 25.76 11.50 23.97
CA ALA A 192 24.88 11.75 25.12
C ALA A 192 25.28 10.93 26.36
N ASN A 193 25.81 9.71 26.18
CA ASN A 193 26.19 8.82 27.28
C ASN A 193 27.64 9.04 27.79
N GLY A 194 28.53 9.61 26.96
CA GLY A 194 29.91 9.96 27.34
C GLY A 194 30.01 11.04 28.43
N ASN A 195 28.98 11.87 28.60
CA ASN A 195 28.98 12.97 29.58
C ASN A 195 28.52 12.57 31.00
N ALA A 196 28.16 11.30 31.25
CA ALA A 196 27.69 10.83 32.55
C ALA A 196 28.75 10.14 33.43
N ARG A 197 29.97 9.86 32.92
CA ARG A 197 30.99 9.09 33.66
C ARG A 197 32.07 9.90 34.39
N VAL A 198 32.11 11.23 34.29
CA VAL A 198 33.15 12.06 34.94
C VAL A 198 32.67 12.74 36.23
N ALA A 199 31.40 12.58 36.64
CA ALA A 199 30.82 13.31 37.78
C ALA A 199 30.32 12.44 38.94
N SER A 200 30.94 11.27 39.21
CA SER A 200 30.62 10.51 40.42
C SER A 200 31.82 9.72 40.94
N SER A 201 32.71 10.41 41.65
CA SER A 201 33.66 9.77 42.56
C SER A 201 34.02 10.68 43.74
N THR A 202 33.11 10.81 44.71
CA THR A 202 33.50 11.18 46.08
C THR A 202 32.52 10.60 47.12
N HIS A 203 33.10 9.87 48.07
CA HIS A 203 32.60 9.39 49.38
C HIS A 203 32.01 7.95 49.50
N LYS A 204 32.90 7.03 49.94
CA LYS A 204 32.89 6.22 51.20
C LYS A 204 31.53 6.15 51.92
N GLU A 205 30.99 5.02 52.40
CA GLU A 205 31.61 4.01 53.28
C GLU A 205 30.61 2.85 53.58
N THR A 206 31.15 1.64 53.86
CA THR A 206 30.56 0.46 54.57
C THR A 206 29.36 -0.27 53.91
N VAL A 207 29.33 -1.60 53.74
CA VAL A 207 29.37 -2.67 54.77
C VAL A 207 29.85 -4.02 54.19
N ARG A 208 30.86 -4.61 54.85
CA ARG A 208 31.04 -6.02 55.27
C ARG A 208 30.34 -7.16 54.49
N GLU A 209 31.14 -7.87 53.70
CA GLU A 209 31.40 -9.33 53.68
C GLU A 209 30.32 -10.32 54.14
N THR A 210 29.91 -11.23 53.24
CA THR A 210 29.98 -12.70 53.45
C THR A 210 30.06 -13.43 52.11
N ALA A 211 30.94 -14.43 52.04
CA ALA A 211 31.34 -15.22 50.88
C ALA A 211 30.31 -16.30 50.47
N SER A 212 30.35 -16.74 49.19
CA SER A 212 30.56 -18.16 48.82
C SER A 212 30.42 -18.44 47.32
N SER A 213 31.39 -19.24 46.82
CA SER A 213 31.37 -20.21 45.70
C SER A 213 31.19 -19.68 44.27
N ARG A 214 32.24 -19.66 43.42
CA ARG A 214 32.93 -20.78 42.72
C ARG A 214 32.17 -21.26 41.47
N VAL A 215 32.65 -20.90 40.26
CA VAL A 215 32.99 -21.77 39.10
C VAL A 215 33.86 -20.96 38.12
N GLU A 216 35.09 -21.42 37.86
CA GLU A 216 35.91 -21.04 36.70
C GLU A 216 35.78 -22.14 35.63
N LEU A 217 35.68 -21.76 34.36
CA LEU A 217 35.96 -22.59 33.18
C LEU A 217 36.78 -21.75 32.16
N PRO A 218 37.76 -22.33 31.43
CA PRO A 218 38.73 -21.58 30.62
C PRO A 218 38.48 -21.64 29.10
N LYS A 219 38.90 -20.53 28.44
CA LYS A 219 39.48 -20.35 27.08
C LYS A 219 38.60 -20.50 25.82
N GLU A 220 38.30 -19.35 25.21
CA GLU A 220 38.09 -19.17 23.77
C GLU A 220 39.45 -18.83 23.11
N GLU A 221 40.02 -19.78 22.36
CA GLU A 221 41.15 -19.56 21.43
C GLU A 221 40.67 -20.08 20.07
N GLU A 222 40.01 -19.26 19.25
CA GLU A 222 39.82 -19.55 17.81
C GLU A 222 39.39 -18.35 16.94
N ILE A 223 39.56 -17.09 17.40
CA ILE A 223 39.19 -15.89 16.61
C ILE A 223 40.38 -14.91 16.45
N ASN A 224 41.60 -15.42 16.32
CA ASN A 224 42.79 -14.54 16.19
C ASN A 224 43.67 -14.86 14.97
N ASP A 225 43.28 -15.81 14.13
CA ASP A 225 44.08 -16.16 12.95
C ASP A 225 43.79 -15.20 11.78
N GLU A 226 42.52 -14.80 11.58
CA GLU A 226 42.13 -13.88 10.50
C GLU A 226 42.60 -12.43 10.73
N GLU A 227 42.61 -11.94 11.98
CA GLU A 227 43.08 -10.58 12.30
C GLU A 227 44.62 -10.46 12.24
N ARG A 228 45.32 -11.59 12.39
CA ARG A 228 46.78 -11.64 12.30
C ARG A 228 47.26 -11.65 10.85
N GLU A 229 46.56 -12.35 9.96
CA GLU A 229 46.85 -12.32 8.53
C GLU A 229 46.63 -10.93 7.91
N LEU A 230 45.61 -10.19 8.37
CA LEU A 230 45.37 -8.82 7.91
C LEU A 230 46.53 -7.86 8.26
N ARG A 231 47.12 -8.01 9.45
CA ARG A 231 48.22 -7.14 9.91
C ARG A 231 49.54 -7.44 9.20
N GLU A 232 49.80 -8.68 8.82
CA GLU A 232 51.01 -9.03 8.05
C GLU A 232 50.94 -8.46 6.61
N LEU A 233 49.75 -8.44 6.01
CA LEU A 233 49.54 -7.84 4.69
C LEU A 233 49.74 -6.33 4.71
N GLU A 234 49.25 -5.65 5.74
CA GLU A 234 49.40 -4.20 5.91
C GLU A 234 50.87 -3.79 6.14
N GLN A 235 51.65 -4.60 6.86
CA GLN A 235 53.09 -4.37 7.03
C GLN A 235 53.90 -4.65 5.76
N SER A 236 53.45 -5.57 4.90
CA SER A 236 54.15 -5.88 3.64
C SER A 236 54.03 -4.80 2.57
N MET A 237 53.01 -3.92 2.66
CA MET A 237 52.83 -2.78 1.77
C MET A 237 53.51 -1.50 2.24
N ALA A 238 54.15 -1.53 3.43
CA ALA A 238 54.82 -0.38 4.03
C ALA A 238 56.36 -0.41 3.87
N VAL A 239 56.86 -0.80 2.69
CA VAL A 239 58.24 -0.58 2.21
C VAL A 239 58.20 -0.15 0.75
#